data_AF-A0A497G6F5-F1
#
_entry.id   AF-A0A497G6F5-F1
#
_cell.length_a   1.000
_cell.length_b   1.000
_cell.length_c   1.000
_cell.angle_alpha   90.00
_cell.angle_beta   90.00
_cell.angle_gamma   90.00
#
_symmetry.space_group_name_H-M   'P 1'
#
loop_
_entity.id
_entity.type
_entity.pdbx_description
1 polymer ?
#
loop_
_entity_poly.entity_id
_entity_poly.type
_entity_poly.pdbx_seq_one_letter_code
_entity_poly.pdbx_strand_id
1 'polypeptide(L)'
;MGGVNRRSLSVAVISAIMGVSALVSALYHPITGKPVPIEPPPPTVGNRLVDEGVLRATSGPRGLSNVKVAILYESVTCYKPFNRTIRDVVRVIEETGADFVFRCFWRWNPCPETPEQLPPGKLRERCGYTGYYYQHLKRVISAIKASKPDVILCGAIPTQILHSRLVWNPVTGEVISYP
;
A
#
# COMPACT_ATOMS: atom_id res chain seq x y z
N MET A 1 17.05 -21.45 -29.14
CA MET A 1 16.83 -22.20 -27.88
C MET A 1 18.02 -21.91 -26.95
N GLY A 2 17.85 -20.96 -26.02
CA GLY A 2 18.93 -20.55 -25.10
C GLY A 2 19.05 -21.56 -23.96
N GLY A 3 20.20 -22.23 -23.86
CA GLY A 3 20.50 -23.18 -22.80
C GLY A 3 20.61 -22.48 -21.45
N VAL A 4 19.81 -22.92 -20.48
CA VAL A 4 19.86 -22.41 -19.11
C VAL A 4 21.21 -22.80 -18.48
N ASN A 5 21.95 -21.79 -18.04
CA ASN A 5 23.27 -21.95 -17.43
C ASN A 5 23.16 -22.77 -16.12
N ARG A 6 23.87 -23.90 -16.05
CA ARG A 6 23.84 -24.85 -14.92
C ARG A 6 24.08 -24.18 -13.57
N ARG A 7 24.89 -23.11 -13.52
CA ARG A 7 25.17 -22.35 -12.29
C ARG A 7 23.95 -21.59 -11.78
N SER A 8 23.13 -21.04 -12.67
CA SER A 8 21.91 -20.32 -12.33
C SER A 8 20.83 -21.26 -11.79
N LEU A 9 20.75 -22.48 -12.33
CA LEU A 9 19.83 -23.52 -11.84
C LEU A 9 20.22 -24.00 -10.43
N SER A 10 21.52 -24.22 -10.18
CA SER A 10 22.00 -24.66 -8.86
C SER A 10 21.77 -23.61 -7.76
N VAL A 11 21.97 -22.31 -8.04
CA VAL A 11 21.73 -21.24 -7.06
C VAL A 11 20.24 -21.08 -6.73
N ALA A 12 19.36 -21.22 -7.73
CA ALA A 12 17.92 -21.18 -7.52
C ALA A 12 17.41 -22.35 -6.67
N VAL A 13 17.93 -23.55 -6.90
CA VAL A 13 17.58 -24.75 -6.11
C VAL A 13 18.09 -24.64 -4.67
N ILE A 14 19.32 -24.17 -4.46
CA ILE A 14 19.87 -23.99 -3.10
C ILE A 14 19.10 -22.90 -2.33
N SER A 15 18.71 -21.81 -2.99
CA SER A 15 17.92 -20.74 -2.38
C SER A 15 16.50 -21.21 -2.00
N ALA A 16 15.89 -22.07 -2.83
CA ALA A 16 14.60 -22.67 -2.52
C ALA A 16 14.66 -23.62 -1.32
N ILE A 17 15.73 -24.43 -1.20
CA ILE A 17 15.90 -25.35 -0.08
C ILE A 17 16.11 -24.59 1.24
N MET A 18 16.96 -23.56 1.24
CA MET A 18 17.21 -22.73 2.43
C MET A 18 15.95 -21.98 2.89
N GLY A 19 15.11 -21.51 1.96
CA GLY A 19 13.84 -20.85 2.28
C GLY A 19 12.79 -21.78 2.90
N VAL A 20 12.73 -23.04 2.45
CA VAL A 20 11.82 -24.05 3.02
C VAL A 20 12.27 -24.46 4.43
N SER A 21 13.58 -24.64 4.66
CA SER A 21 14.10 -24.96 6.00
C SER A 21 13.81 -23.88 7.04
N ALA A 22 13.94 -22.60 6.68
CA ALA A 22 13.63 -21.49 7.60
C ALA A 22 12.14 -21.41 7.96
N LEU A 23 11.26 -21.71 7.01
CA LEU A 23 9.80 -21.74 7.23
C LEU A 23 9.38 -22.91 8.13
N VAL A 24 10.02 -24.08 7.98
CA VAL A 24 9.76 -25.27 8.81
C VAL A 24 10.26 -25.06 10.24
N SER A 25 11.42 -24.42 10.43
CA SER A 25 11.93 -24.06 11.77
C SER A 25 11.07 -23.02 12.51
N ALA A 26 10.31 -22.19 11.80
CA ALA A 26 9.38 -21.25 12.41
C ALA A 26 8.09 -21.90 12.93
N LEU A 27 7.78 -23.12 12.46
CA LEU A 27 6.55 -23.85 12.81
C LEU A 27 6.76 -24.96 13.84
N TYR A 28 8.01 -25.37 14.07
CA TYR A 28 8.36 -26.50 14.94
C TYR A 28 9.53 -26.17 15.88
N HIS A 29 9.42 -26.57 17.14
CA HIS A 29 10.47 -26.34 18.13
C HIS A 29 11.71 -27.20 17.80
N PRO A 30 12.92 -26.61 17.67
CA PRO A 30 14.11 -27.28 17.10
C PRO A 30 14.66 -28.45 17.93
N ILE A 31 14.25 -28.59 19.19
CA ILE A 31 14.70 -29.67 20.09
C ILE A 31 13.67 -30.79 20.24
N THR A 32 12.37 -30.48 20.12
CA THR A 32 11.29 -31.42 20.48
C THR A 32 10.42 -31.82 19.29
N GLY A 33 10.57 -31.17 18.13
CA GLY A 33 9.82 -31.49 16.91
C GLY A 33 8.31 -31.27 17.02
N LYS A 34 7.84 -30.61 18.09
CA LYS A 34 6.42 -30.32 18.30
C LYS A 34 6.04 -29.00 17.62
N PRO A 35 4.79 -28.88 17.11
CA PRO A 35 4.27 -27.62 16.61
C PRO A 35 4.36 -26.54 17.69
N VAL A 36 4.75 -25.33 17.32
CA VAL A 36 4.73 -24.17 18.24
C VAL A 36 3.26 -23.81 18.52
N PRO A 37 2.79 -23.79 19.78
CA PRO A 37 1.43 -23.38 20.11
C PRO A 37 1.18 -21.93 19.70
N ILE A 38 0.10 -21.69 18.97
CA ILE A 38 -0.37 -20.34 18.67
C ILE A 38 -0.94 -19.77 19.96
N GLU A 39 -0.25 -18.83 20.60
CA GLU A 39 -0.80 -18.13 21.76
C GLU A 39 -2.09 -17.41 21.34
N PRO A 40 -3.18 -17.54 22.12
CA PRO A 40 -4.39 -16.77 21.87
C PRO A 40 -4.07 -15.27 22.00
N PRO A 41 -4.74 -14.41 21.21
CA PRO A 41 -4.54 -12.97 21.31
C PRO A 41 -4.79 -12.49 22.76
N PRO A 42 -4.03 -11.50 23.25
CA PRO A 42 -4.18 -11.02 24.61
C PRO A 42 -5.62 -10.55 24.89
N PRO A 43 -6.13 -10.76 26.11
CA PRO A 43 -7.50 -10.40 26.45
C PRO A 43 -7.72 -8.90 26.27
N THR A 44 -8.85 -8.54 25.65
CA THR A 44 -9.32 -7.16 25.51
C THR A 44 -9.31 -6.48 26.87
N VAL A 45 -8.45 -5.47 27.02
CA VAL A 45 -8.41 -4.64 28.23
C VAL A 45 -9.74 -3.92 28.36
N GLY A 46 -10.54 -4.39 29.30
CA GLY A 46 -11.81 -3.78 29.69
C GLY A 46 -11.61 -2.38 30.25
N ASN A 47 -12.63 -1.55 30.03
CA ASN A 47 -12.76 -0.18 30.50
C ASN A 47 -12.29 -0.01 31.95
N ARG A 48 -11.14 0.64 32.12
CA ARG A 48 -10.71 1.23 33.39
C ARG A 48 -10.52 2.73 33.17
N LEU A 49 -11.43 3.46 33.80
CA LEU A 49 -11.38 4.82 34.28
C LEU A 49 -10.10 5.59 33.90
N VAL A 50 -10.30 6.55 33.01
CA VAL A 50 -9.34 7.60 32.65
C VAL A 50 -8.87 8.34 33.89
N ASP A 51 -7.57 8.23 34.15
CA ASP A 51 -6.84 9.12 35.04
C ASP A 51 -6.70 10.47 34.31
N GLU A 52 -7.30 11.51 34.86
CA GLU A 52 -7.19 12.90 34.42
C GLU A 52 -5.76 13.40 34.69
N GLY A 53 -4.84 13.08 33.78
CA GLY A 53 -3.42 13.38 33.94
C GLY A 53 -2.69 13.53 32.62
N VAL A 54 -2.76 14.73 32.03
CA VAL A 54 -1.94 15.21 30.91
C VAL A 54 -2.18 14.45 29.58
N LEU A 55 -3.35 14.69 28.98
CA LEU A 55 -3.44 14.66 27.53
C LEU A 55 -2.63 15.85 26.99
N ARG A 56 -1.34 15.61 26.70
CA ARG A 56 -0.58 16.54 25.85
C ARG A 56 -1.37 16.69 24.56
N ALA A 57 -1.83 17.91 24.29
CA ALA A 57 -2.36 18.29 23.00
C ALA A 57 -1.42 17.72 21.93
N THR A 58 -1.94 16.84 21.08
CA THR A 58 -1.23 16.43 19.88
C THR A 58 -0.90 17.73 19.16
N SER A 59 0.41 18.02 19.04
CA SER A 59 0.87 19.17 18.26
C SER A 59 0.12 19.12 16.93
N GLY A 60 -0.57 20.21 16.58
CA GLY A 60 -1.33 20.28 15.34
C GLY A 60 -0.50 19.80 14.15
N PRO A 61 -1.13 19.36 13.05
CA PRO A 61 -0.44 18.73 11.93
C PRO A 61 0.78 19.55 11.53
N ARG A 62 1.97 18.92 11.48
CA ARG A 62 3.22 19.60 11.11
C ARG A 62 3.00 20.30 9.77
N GLY A 63 3.15 21.62 9.76
CA GLY A 63 3.06 22.41 8.54
C GLY A 63 4.21 22.11 7.57
N LEU A 64 4.06 22.53 6.31
CA LEU A 64 5.07 22.34 5.26
C LEU A 64 6.44 22.93 5.60
N SER A 65 6.50 23.96 6.46
CA SER A 65 7.75 24.56 6.94
C SER A 65 8.63 23.62 7.76
N ASN A 66 8.08 22.51 8.24
CA ASN A 66 8.80 21.52 9.07
C ASN A 66 9.28 20.29 8.28
N VAL A 67 9.02 20.24 6.97
CA VAL A 67 9.44 19.14 6.10
C VAL A 67 10.95 19.17 5.93
N LYS A 68 11.63 18.09 6.33
CA LYS A 68 13.08 17.91 6.12
C LYS A 68 13.35 16.95 4.97
N VAL A 69 12.55 15.88 4.87
CA VAL A 69 12.67 14.88 3.81
C VAL A 69 11.41 14.86 2.97
N ALA A 70 11.55 15.21 1.69
CA ALA A 70 10.49 15.09 0.69
C ALA A 70 10.85 14.00 -0.33
N ILE A 71 9.91 13.11 -0.63
CA ILE A 71 10.09 12.05 -1.64
C ILE A 71 9.05 12.17 -2.74
N LEU A 72 9.43 11.80 -3.95
CA LEU A 72 8.49 11.51 -5.03
C LEU A 72 8.15 10.02 -4.98
N TYR A 73 6.87 9.70 -4.78
CA TYR A 73 6.42 8.30 -4.74
C TYR A 73 5.01 8.17 -5.32
N GLU A 74 4.91 7.87 -6.61
CA GLU A 74 3.71 8.18 -7.40
C GLU A 74 2.50 7.26 -7.17
N SER A 75 2.69 6.09 -6.57
CA SER A 75 1.58 5.17 -6.31
C SER A 75 1.70 4.57 -4.92
N VAL A 76 1.01 5.17 -3.96
CA VAL A 76 0.78 4.56 -2.63
C VAL A 76 -0.24 3.42 -2.67
N THR A 77 -0.83 3.11 -3.82
CA THR A 77 -1.71 1.93 -3.95
C THR A 77 -0.90 0.62 -3.90
N CYS A 78 -1.58 -0.48 -3.58
CA CYS A 78 -1.09 -1.85 -3.73
C CYS A 78 -1.02 -2.27 -5.20
N TYR A 79 -0.41 -1.43 -6.04
CA TYR A 79 -0.29 -1.57 -7.49
C TYR A 79 0.19 -2.97 -7.85
N LYS A 80 -0.75 -3.83 -8.30
CA LYS A 80 -0.52 -5.26 -8.51
C LYS A 80 0.65 -5.60 -9.43
N PRO A 81 1.01 -4.79 -10.46
CA PRO A 81 2.21 -5.05 -11.26
C PRO A 81 3.50 -5.19 -10.45
N PHE A 82 3.59 -4.53 -9.29
CA PHE A 82 4.76 -4.64 -8.40
C PHE A 82 4.56 -5.61 -7.24
N ASN A 83 3.42 -6.31 -7.21
CA ASN A 83 3.03 -7.25 -6.15
C ASN A 83 3.22 -6.69 -4.72
N ARG A 84 2.96 -5.38 -4.54
CA ARG A 84 3.14 -4.69 -3.26
C ARG A 84 1.91 -4.82 -2.39
N THR A 85 2.13 -5.02 -1.10
CA THR A 85 1.12 -4.95 -0.05
C THR A 85 1.05 -3.56 0.57
N ILE A 86 0.03 -3.30 1.42
CA ILE A 86 -0.05 -2.07 2.22
C ILE A 86 1.18 -1.95 3.13
N ARG A 87 1.65 -3.08 3.69
CA ARG A 87 2.84 -3.12 4.55
C ARG A 87 4.09 -2.66 3.79
N ASP A 88 4.23 -3.06 2.52
CA ASP A 88 5.36 -2.62 1.70
C ASP A 88 5.31 -1.11 1.41
N VAL A 89 4.11 -0.58 1.16
CA VAL A 89 3.91 0.86 0.97
C VAL A 89 4.30 1.65 2.22
N VAL A 90 3.85 1.21 3.40
CA VAL A 90 4.18 1.85 4.69
C VAL A 90 5.69 1.79 4.92
N ARG A 91 6.30 0.61 4.73
CA ARG A 91 7.73 0.40 4.93
C ARG A 91 8.59 1.34 4.08
N VAL A 92 8.25 1.55 2.81
CA VAL A 92 8.97 2.51 1.94
C VAL A 92 8.95 3.94 2.51
N ILE A 93 7.80 4.37 3.05
CA ILE A 93 7.67 5.71 3.63
C ILE A 93 8.44 5.83 4.95
N GLU A 94 8.48 4.76 5.75
CA GLU A 94 9.24 4.70 7.00
C GLU A 94 10.75 4.68 6.76
N GLU A 95 11.24 3.79 5.90
CA GLU A 95 12.67 3.60 5.60
C GLU A 95 13.30 4.83 4.95
N THR A 96 12.51 5.60 4.19
CA THR A 96 12.96 6.88 3.60
C THR A 96 12.96 8.02 4.60
N GLY A 97 12.34 7.87 5.78
CA GLY A 97 12.19 8.94 6.76
C GLY A 97 11.33 10.11 6.26
N ALA A 98 10.46 9.89 5.26
CA ALA A 98 9.78 10.96 4.55
C ALA A 98 8.81 11.77 5.43
N ASP A 99 8.98 13.09 5.48
CA ASP A 99 8.01 14.01 6.09
C ASP A 99 6.94 14.44 5.08
N PHE A 100 7.25 14.40 3.79
CA PHE A 100 6.36 14.77 2.69
C PHE A 100 6.45 13.77 1.54
N VAL A 101 5.32 13.24 1.09
CA VAL A 101 5.22 12.32 -0.05
C VAL A 101 4.50 13.02 -1.19
N PHE A 102 5.25 13.42 -2.20
CA PHE A 102 4.76 14.10 -3.39
C PHE A 102 4.15 13.12 -4.39
N ARG A 103 3.02 13.50 -4.98
CA ARG A 103 2.24 12.74 -5.98
C ARG A 103 1.84 11.34 -5.52
N CYS A 104 1.60 11.15 -4.23
CA CYS A 104 1.30 9.84 -3.63
C CYS A 104 0.10 9.13 -4.29
N PHE A 105 -0.79 9.88 -4.90
CA PHE A 105 -1.94 9.40 -5.66
C PHE A 105 -2.09 10.18 -6.96
N TRP A 106 -1.27 9.85 -7.96
CA TRP A 106 -1.32 10.50 -9.27
C TRP A 106 -2.43 9.92 -10.15
N ARG A 107 -3.30 10.78 -10.70
CA ARG A 107 -4.45 10.37 -11.52
C ARG A 107 -4.55 11.16 -12.81
N TRP A 108 -4.66 10.45 -13.94
CA TRP A 108 -4.96 11.03 -15.25
C TRP A 108 -6.46 11.06 -15.58
N ASN A 109 -7.23 10.17 -14.97
CA ASN A 109 -8.66 10.01 -15.27
C ASN A 109 -9.45 10.14 -13.96
N PRO A 110 -10.74 10.50 -14.04
CA PRO A 110 -11.65 10.43 -12.91
C PRO A 110 -11.51 9.12 -12.14
N CYS A 111 -11.55 9.23 -10.82
CA CYS A 111 -11.33 8.13 -9.90
C CYS A 111 -12.66 7.74 -9.26
N PRO A 112 -13.10 6.48 -9.36
CA PRO A 112 -14.32 6.06 -8.70
C PRO A 112 -14.07 5.83 -7.19
N GLU A 113 -15.14 5.79 -6.40
CA GLU A 113 -15.11 5.34 -5.00
C GLU A 113 -14.78 3.84 -4.91
N THR A 114 -15.40 3.02 -5.76
CA THR A 114 -15.13 1.58 -5.90
C THR A 114 -15.11 1.17 -7.38
N PRO A 115 -14.43 0.07 -7.76
CA PRO A 115 -14.38 -0.39 -9.16
C PRO A 115 -15.78 -0.64 -9.78
N GLU A 116 -16.77 -1.02 -8.98
CA GLU A 116 -18.12 -1.38 -9.42
C GLU A 116 -18.90 -0.20 -10.03
N GLN A 117 -18.52 1.04 -9.71
CA GLN A 117 -19.09 2.25 -10.33
C GLN A 117 -18.73 2.39 -11.81
N LEU A 118 -17.66 1.74 -12.27
CA LEU A 118 -17.27 1.73 -13.66
C LEU A 118 -18.03 0.62 -14.40
N PRO A 119 -18.39 0.77 -15.69
CA PRO A 119 -19.00 -0.32 -16.44
C PRO A 119 -18.12 -1.57 -16.49
N PRO A 120 -18.72 -2.79 -16.60
CA PRO A 120 -17.96 -4.02 -16.78
C PRO A 120 -16.97 -3.94 -17.96
N GLY A 121 -15.80 -4.55 -17.80
CA GLY A 121 -14.74 -4.61 -18.82
C GLY A 121 -13.44 -3.92 -18.42
N LYS A 122 -12.64 -3.56 -19.44
CA LYS A 122 -11.23 -3.12 -19.27
C LYS A 122 -11.02 -1.98 -18.28
N LEU A 123 -11.96 -1.04 -18.19
CA LEU A 123 -11.83 0.11 -17.28
C LEU A 123 -11.97 -0.32 -15.81
N ARG A 124 -13.01 -1.12 -15.50
CA ARG A 124 -13.24 -1.70 -14.17
C ARG A 124 -12.10 -2.63 -13.77
N GLU A 125 -11.67 -3.51 -14.66
CA GLU A 125 -10.55 -4.43 -14.42
C GLU A 125 -9.27 -3.68 -14.09
N ARG A 126 -8.92 -2.65 -14.87
CA ARG A 126 -7.74 -1.81 -14.62
C ARG A 126 -7.86 -1.07 -13.28
N CYS A 127 -9.04 -0.54 -12.95
CA CYS A 127 -9.27 0.14 -11.67
C CYS A 127 -8.98 -0.79 -10.48
N GLY A 128 -9.54 -2.00 -10.48
CA GLY A 128 -9.29 -3.00 -9.45
C GLY A 128 -7.84 -3.48 -9.42
N TYR A 129 -7.23 -3.67 -10.60
CA TYR A 129 -5.86 -4.14 -10.74
C TYR A 129 -4.81 -3.14 -10.23
N THR A 130 -5.02 -1.86 -10.52
CA THR A 130 -4.07 -0.80 -10.13
C THR A 130 -4.32 -0.25 -8.73
N GLY A 131 -5.49 -0.53 -8.13
CA GLY A 131 -5.86 -0.04 -6.80
C GLY A 131 -6.26 1.44 -6.77
N TYR A 132 -6.48 2.06 -7.93
CA TYR A 132 -6.81 3.47 -8.00
C TYR A 132 -8.33 3.72 -7.90
N TYR A 133 -8.83 3.66 -6.67
CA TYR A 133 -10.18 4.05 -6.28
C TYR A 133 -10.16 4.54 -4.83
N TYR A 134 -11.07 5.45 -4.46
CA TYR A 134 -10.97 6.16 -3.18
C TYR A 134 -11.07 5.24 -1.97
N GLN A 135 -11.88 4.18 -2.00
CA GLN A 135 -11.97 3.24 -0.89
C GLN A 135 -10.63 2.53 -0.62
N HIS A 136 -9.86 2.20 -1.65
CA HIS A 136 -8.51 1.67 -1.45
C HIS A 136 -7.56 2.73 -0.93
N LEU A 137 -7.58 3.93 -1.51
CA LEU A 137 -6.75 5.05 -1.05
C LEU A 137 -6.99 5.33 0.45
N LYS A 138 -8.24 5.36 0.91
CA LYS A 138 -8.59 5.52 2.32
C LYS A 138 -7.91 4.46 3.19
N ARG A 139 -7.97 3.18 2.81
CA ARG A 139 -7.32 2.09 3.55
C ARG A 139 -5.80 2.26 3.63
N VAL A 140 -5.16 2.63 2.53
CA VAL A 140 -3.71 2.83 2.50
C VAL A 140 -3.32 4.05 3.32
N ILE A 141 -4.00 5.20 3.15
CA ILE A 141 -3.74 6.42 3.94
C ILE A 141 -3.90 6.15 5.42
N SER A 142 -4.95 5.43 5.84
CA SER A 142 -5.15 5.05 7.24
C SER A 142 -3.98 4.23 7.79
N ALA A 143 -3.48 3.26 7.02
CA ALA A 143 -2.32 2.45 7.43
C ALA A 143 -1.03 3.28 7.52
N ILE A 144 -0.79 4.17 6.56
CA ILE A 144 0.34 5.10 6.59
C ILE A 144 0.26 6.02 7.81
N LYS A 145 -0.92 6.60 8.07
CA LYS A 145 -1.14 7.52 9.19
C LYS A 145 -1.09 6.85 10.56
N ALA A 146 -1.44 5.57 10.63
CA ALA A 146 -1.28 4.78 11.85
C ALA A 146 0.20 4.58 12.22
N SER A 147 1.09 4.43 11.22
CA SER A 147 2.53 4.27 11.45
C SER A 147 3.26 5.63 11.57
N LYS A 148 2.92 6.59 10.71
CA LYS A 148 3.57 7.91 10.63
C LYS A 148 2.52 9.01 10.57
N PRO A 149 1.93 9.43 11.71
CA PRO A 149 0.78 10.33 11.74
C PRO A 149 1.05 11.70 11.13
N ASP A 150 2.29 12.19 11.26
CA ASP A 150 2.67 13.53 10.82
C ASP A 150 3.08 13.63 9.35
N VAL A 151 3.21 12.51 8.63
CA VAL A 151 3.62 12.55 7.22
C VAL A 151 2.59 13.30 6.38
N ILE A 152 3.04 14.22 5.55
CA ILE A 152 2.17 14.95 4.64
C ILE A 152 2.07 14.15 3.33
N LEU A 153 0.85 13.79 2.94
CA LEU A 153 0.57 13.04 1.72
C LEU A 153 -0.05 13.98 0.70
N CYS A 154 0.65 14.20 -0.41
CA CYS A 154 0.21 15.08 -1.49
C CYS A 154 -0.27 14.24 -2.68
N GLY A 155 -1.58 14.15 -2.85
CA GLY A 155 -2.19 13.68 -4.10
C GLY A 155 -1.93 14.68 -5.22
N ALA A 156 -1.99 14.24 -6.48
CA ALA A 156 -1.75 15.14 -7.59
C ALA A 156 -2.55 14.75 -8.83
N ILE A 157 -2.96 15.79 -9.56
CA ILE A 157 -3.68 15.70 -10.83
C ILE A 157 -2.93 16.57 -11.86
N PRO A 158 -2.92 16.17 -13.13
CA PRO A 158 -2.39 16.99 -14.20
C PRO A 158 -3.23 18.26 -14.37
N THR A 159 -2.56 19.37 -14.67
CA THR A 159 -3.18 20.67 -14.94
C THR A 159 -3.94 20.69 -16.26
N GLN A 160 -3.50 19.90 -17.24
CA GLN A 160 -4.14 19.73 -18.53
C GLN A 160 -4.06 18.27 -18.97
N ILE A 161 -5.15 17.76 -19.54
CA ILE A 161 -5.26 16.38 -20.00
C ILE A 161 -5.80 16.39 -21.42
N LEU A 162 -5.09 15.73 -22.33
CA LEU A 162 -5.63 15.33 -23.62
C LEU A 162 -6.04 13.87 -23.51
N HIS A 163 -7.34 13.62 -23.50
CA HIS A 163 -7.85 12.26 -23.44
C HIS A 163 -7.66 11.58 -24.79
N SER A 164 -6.97 10.44 -24.80
CA SER A 164 -6.62 9.72 -26.03
C SER A 164 -7.39 8.42 -26.23
N ARG A 165 -8.35 8.10 -25.33
CA ARG A 165 -9.06 6.81 -25.28
C ARG A 165 -10.42 6.95 -24.58
N LEU A 166 -10.73 6.01 -23.68
CA LEU A 166 -11.95 5.95 -22.89
C LEU A 166 -11.82 6.76 -21.60
N VAL A 167 -12.82 7.58 -21.32
CA VAL A 167 -12.95 8.35 -20.08
C VAL A 167 -14.32 8.11 -19.50
N TRP A 168 -14.37 7.72 -18.22
CA TRP A 168 -15.62 7.64 -17.49
C TRP A 168 -15.97 9.00 -16.89
N ASN A 169 -17.19 9.47 -17.16
CA ASN A 169 -17.74 10.68 -16.57
C ASN A 169 -18.35 10.33 -15.19
N PRO A 170 -17.79 10.83 -14.08
CA PRO A 170 -18.29 10.51 -12.74
C PRO A 170 -19.64 11.14 -12.42
N VAL A 171 -20.07 12.16 -13.18
CA VAL A 171 -21.36 12.85 -12.98
C VAL A 171 -22.48 12.13 -13.72
N THR A 172 -22.26 11.74 -14.97
CA THR A 172 -23.29 11.09 -15.80
C THR A 172 -23.22 9.57 -15.78
N GLY A 173 -22.08 8.98 -15.38
CA GLY A 173 -21.83 7.55 -15.44
C GLY A 173 -21.43 7.02 -16.81
N GLU A 174 -21.46 7.86 -17.85
CA GLU A 174 -21.17 7.48 -19.23
C GLU A 174 -19.67 7.28 -19.47
N VAL A 175 -19.35 6.46 -20.48
CA VAL A 175 -17.98 6.29 -20.96
C VAL A 175 -17.85 6.97 -22.31
N ILE A 176 -17.06 8.03 -22.34
CA ILE A 176 -16.75 8.83 -23.54
C ILE A 176 -15.55 8.21 -24.23
N SER A 177 -15.66 7.97 -25.53
CA SER A 177 -14.55 7.54 -26.37
C SER A 177 -14.05 8.73 -27.19
N TYR A 178 -12.78 9.09 -26.99
CA TYR A 178 -12.11 10.07 -27.83
C TYR A 178 -11.47 9.37 -29.05
N PRO A 179 -11.41 10.05 -30.22
CA PRO A 179 -10.82 9.50 -31.44
C PRO A 179 -9.33 9.19 -31.31
#